data_AF-A0A1D2ILW7-F1
#
_entry.id   AF-A0A1D2ILW7-F1
#
_cell.length_a   1.000
_cell.length_b   1.000
_cell.length_c   1.000
_cell.angle_alpha   90.00
_cell.angle_beta   90.00
_cell.angle_gamma   90.00
#
_symmetry.space_group_name_H-M   'P 1'
#
loop_
_entity.id
_entity.type
_entity.pdbx_description
1 polymer ?
#
loop_
_entity_poly.entity_id
_entity_poly.type
_entity_poly.pdbx_seq_one_letter_code
_entity_poly.pdbx_strand_id
1 'polypeptide(L)'
;MARSLPRPPSPGRSLPRPPDMFDREWEWEWEWSELTAFATGEGVGPRLGVVSGRRRQGKSFLLQALADATDGFHHAAVEASAAESLRLLGEAVARYTGAASLPRPATWHEALEVLFDLAAERPGPGHSPVGR
;
A
#
# COMPACT_ATOMS: atom_id res chain seq x y z
N MET A 1 25.58 9.85 -23.38
CA MET A 1 25.18 8.62 -22.66
C MET A 1 23.67 8.49 -22.78
N ALA A 2 23.19 7.57 -23.61
CA ALA A 2 21.76 7.35 -23.80
C ALA A 2 21.21 6.61 -22.57
N ARG A 3 20.29 7.25 -21.82
CA ARG A 3 19.48 6.54 -20.82
C ARG A 3 18.57 5.59 -21.58
N SER A 4 18.68 4.29 -21.34
CA SER A 4 17.65 3.33 -21.77
C SER A 4 16.31 3.81 -21.21
N LEU A 5 15.39 4.13 -22.11
CA LEU A 5 14.00 4.41 -21.74
C LEU A 5 13.40 3.12 -21.15
N PRO A 6 12.65 3.20 -20.03
CA PRO A 6 11.97 2.04 -19.48
C PRO A 6 10.98 1.46 -20.51
N ARG A 7 10.90 0.13 -20.56
CA ARG A 7 9.96 -0.61 -21.40
C ARG A 7 8.53 -0.21 -20.99
N PRO A 8 7.61 0.09 -21.93
CA PRO A 8 6.24 0.44 -21.59
C PRO A 8 5.57 -0.70 -20.81
N PRO A 9 4.71 -0.39 -19.84
CA PRO A 9 4.04 -1.40 -19.04
C PRO A 9 3.19 -2.31 -19.94
N SER A 10 3.18 -3.60 -19.61
CA SER A 10 2.24 -4.55 -20.22
C SER A 10 0.81 -4.10 -19.89
N PRO A 11 -0.15 -4.13 -20.83
CA PRO A 11 -1.52 -3.71 -20.57
C PRO A 11 -2.22 -4.73 -19.66
N GLY A 12 -2.03 -4.59 -18.35
CA GLY A 12 -2.68 -5.38 -17.32
C GLY A 12 -3.17 -4.45 -16.22
N ARG A 13 -4.50 -4.46 -15.99
CA ARG A 13 -5.25 -3.80 -14.90
C ARG A 13 -4.50 -2.68 -14.15
N SER A 14 -4.37 -1.51 -14.77
CA SER A 14 -3.98 -0.29 -14.08
C SER A 14 -5.23 0.48 -13.63
N LEU A 15 -5.18 1.03 -12.41
CA LEU A 15 -6.22 1.89 -11.85
C LEU A 15 -6.10 3.29 -12.47
N PRO A 16 -7.21 4.02 -12.64
CA PRO A 16 -7.16 5.39 -13.12
C PRO A 16 -6.29 6.24 -12.19
N ARG A 17 -5.42 7.06 -12.77
CA ARG A 17 -4.51 7.94 -12.05
C ARG A 17 -5.32 9.01 -11.27
N PRO A 18 -4.94 9.34 -10.03
CA PRO A 18 -5.52 10.47 -9.29
C PRO A 18 -5.41 11.81 -10.04
N PRO A 19 -6.44 12.68 -9.99
CA PRO A 19 -6.47 13.95 -10.72
C PRO A 19 -5.44 14.97 -10.18
N ASP A 20 -5.08 14.91 -8.91
CA ASP A 20 -4.21 15.88 -8.24
C ASP A 20 -2.70 15.67 -8.47
N MET A 21 -2.33 14.73 -9.34
CA MET A 21 -0.93 14.49 -9.70
C MET A 21 -0.46 15.49 -10.75
N PHE A 22 0.37 16.47 -10.35
CA PHE A 22 0.96 17.47 -11.25
C PHE A 22 2.48 17.27 -11.45
N ASP A 23 2.97 17.67 -12.63
CA ASP A 23 4.37 17.71 -13.11
C ASP A 23 5.11 16.37 -13.29
N ARG A 24 5.34 15.95 -14.56
CA ARG A 24 6.15 14.79 -15.11
C ARG A 24 5.35 13.59 -15.66
N GLU A 25 4.37 13.83 -16.51
CA GLU A 25 3.40 12.84 -17.01
C GLU A 25 3.99 11.42 -17.27
N TRP A 26 5.09 11.29 -18.01
CA TRP A 26 5.67 9.98 -18.36
C TRP A 26 6.28 9.20 -17.18
N GLU A 27 6.99 9.87 -16.25
CA GLU A 27 7.63 9.18 -15.11
C GLU A 27 6.56 8.68 -14.12
N TRP A 28 5.51 9.49 -13.89
CA TRP A 28 4.43 9.13 -12.98
C TRP A 28 3.52 8.04 -13.52
N GLU A 29 3.21 8.05 -14.82
CA GLU A 29 2.39 7.00 -15.41
C GLU A 29 3.04 5.63 -15.24
N TRP A 30 4.37 5.56 -15.43
CA TRP A 30 5.11 4.32 -15.21
C TRP A 30 5.13 3.93 -13.73
N GLU A 31 5.48 4.85 -12.83
CA GLU A 31 5.51 4.57 -11.38
C GLU A 31 4.13 4.13 -10.85
N TRP A 32 3.06 4.80 -11.28
CA TRP A 32 1.69 4.46 -10.91
C TRP A 32 1.26 3.10 -11.48
N SER A 33 1.64 2.80 -12.73
CA SER A 33 1.35 1.50 -13.34
C SER A 33 2.05 0.36 -12.59
N GLU A 34 3.32 0.53 -12.22
CA GLU A 34 4.07 -0.49 -11.45
C GLU A 34 3.50 -0.68 -10.04
N LEU A 35 3.18 0.43 -9.35
CA LEU A 35 2.54 0.37 -8.03
C LEU A 35 1.18 -0.32 -8.08
N THR A 36 0.39 -0.01 -9.11
CA THR A 36 -0.93 -0.62 -9.26
C THR A 36 -0.80 -2.10 -9.60
N ALA A 37 0.06 -2.47 -10.55
CA ALA A 37 0.32 -3.86 -10.90
C ALA A 37 0.83 -4.66 -9.68
N PHE A 38 1.67 -4.05 -8.84
CA PHE A 38 2.10 -4.64 -7.59
C PHE A 38 0.92 -4.84 -6.63
N ALA A 39 0.04 -3.85 -6.44
CA ALA A 39 -1.07 -3.95 -5.51
C ALA A 39 -2.18 -4.90 -5.97
N THR A 40 -2.47 -4.93 -7.27
CA THR A 40 -3.60 -5.69 -7.84
C THR A 40 -3.20 -7.00 -8.48
N GLY A 41 -1.90 -7.31 -8.55
CA GLY A 41 -1.43 -8.56 -9.16
C GLY A 41 -1.95 -9.79 -8.40
N GLU A 42 -2.25 -10.87 -9.14
CA GLU A 42 -2.68 -12.13 -8.55
C GLU A 42 -1.45 -12.96 -8.14
N GLY A 43 -1.44 -13.49 -6.93
CA GLY A 43 -0.34 -14.28 -6.39
C GLY A 43 -0.71 -14.96 -5.08
N VAL A 44 0.02 -16.03 -4.72
CA VAL A 44 -0.19 -16.76 -3.48
C VAL A 44 0.60 -16.09 -2.35
N GLY A 45 -0.10 -15.63 -1.32
CA GLY A 45 0.49 -15.09 -0.09
C GLY A 45 0.75 -13.57 -0.09
N PRO A 46 1.19 -13.02 1.07
CA PRO A 46 1.43 -11.60 1.24
C PRO A 46 2.65 -11.12 0.43
N ARG A 47 2.60 -9.89 -0.07
CA ARG A 47 3.68 -9.23 -0.82
C ARG A 47 4.16 -7.99 -0.09
N LEU A 48 5.47 -7.75 -0.09
CA LEU A 48 6.11 -6.58 0.49
C LEU A 48 6.89 -5.81 -0.57
N GLY A 49 6.62 -4.51 -0.69
CA GLY A 49 7.32 -3.60 -1.59
C GLY A 49 7.95 -2.44 -0.82
N VAL A 50 9.16 -2.04 -1.20
CA VAL A 50 9.85 -0.87 -0.63
C VAL A 50 9.97 0.21 -1.69
N VAL A 51 9.29 1.34 -1.49
CA VAL A 51 9.36 2.49 -2.40
C VAL A 51 10.42 3.47 -1.89
N SER A 52 11.48 3.67 -2.67
CA SER A 52 12.60 4.55 -2.34
C SER A 52 12.78 5.63 -3.40
N GLY A 53 13.43 6.74 -3.06
CA GLY A 53 13.68 7.84 -4.00
C GLY A 53 13.94 9.17 -3.31
N ARG A 54 14.24 10.21 -4.11
CA ARG A 54 14.60 11.56 -3.61
C ARG A 54 13.52 12.16 -2.71
N ARG A 55 13.91 13.00 -1.74
CA ARG A 55 12.96 13.71 -0.87
C ARG A 55 12.04 14.63 -1.71
N ARG A 56 10.80 14.82 -1.25
CA ARG A 56 9.78 15.72 -1.84
C ARG A 56 9.36 15.40 -3.29
N GLN A 57 9.47 14.14 -3.70
CA GLN A 57 8.99 13.65 -5.00
C GLN A 57 7.69 12.85 -4.87
N GLY A 58 6.78 13.24 -3.96
CA GLY A 58 5.42 12.68 -3.90
C GLY A 58 5.24 11.20 -3.51
N LYS A 59 6.28 10.43 -3.12
CA LYS A 59 6.12 9.01 -2.73
C LYS A 59 5.01 8.75 -1.71
N SER A 60 4.94 9.53 -0.63
CA SER A 60 3.87 9.38 0.38
C SER A 60 2.50 9.69 -0.19
N PHE A 61 2.41 10.66 -1.10
CA PHE A 61 1.17 10.97 -1.81
C PHE A 61 0.75 9.80 -2.71
N LEU A 62 1.68 9.21 -3.48
CA LEU A 62 1.40 8.04 -4.32
C LEU A 62 0.90 6.84 -3.51
N LEU A 63 1.54 6.55 -2.38
CA LEU A 63 1.15 5.42 -1.53
C LEU A 63 -0.21 5.63 -0.86
N GLN A 64 -0.51 6.87 -0.41
CA GLN A 64 -1.85 7.21 0.09
C GLN A 64 -2.88 7.06 -1.02
N ALA A 65 -2.63 7.62 -2.21
CA ALA A 65 -3.55 7.54 -3.33
C ALA A 65 -3.79 6.10 -3.80
N LEU A 66 -2.77 5.23 -3.73
CA LEU A 66 -2.91 3.80 -4.01
C LEU A 66 -3.80 3.11 -2.97
N ALA A 67 -3.63 3.42 -1.68
CA ALA A 67 -4.49 2.90 -0.63
C ALA A 67 -5.94 3.37 -0.85
N ASP A 68 -6.15 4.65 -1.13
CA ASP A 68 -7.49 5.21 -1.39
C ASP A 68 -8.15 4.54 -2.62
N ALA A 69 -7.39 4.36 -3.71
CA ALA A 69 -7.89 3.73 -4.94
C ALA A 69 -8.17 2.23 -4.79
N THR A 70 -7.63 1.57 -3.77
CA THR A 70 -7.83 0.15 -3.49
C THR A 70 -8.73 -0.12 -2.29
N ASP A 71 -9.33 0.93 -1.67
CA ASP A 71 -10.01 0.85 -0.37
C ASP A 71 -9.17 0.12 0.68
N GLY A 72 -7.88 0.48 0.69
CA GLY A 72 -6.82 -0.10 1.50
C GLY A 72 -6.46 0.73 2.72
N PHE A 73 -5.64 0.14 3.59
CA PHE A 73 -5.17 0.77 4.81
C PHE A 73 -3.88 1.57 4.56
N HIS A 74 -3.85 2.82 4.99
CA HIS A 74 -2.63 3.64 5.01
C HIS A 74 -2.33 4.13 6.43
N HIS A 75 -1.07 3.96 6.85
CA HIS A 75 -0.55 4.47 8.12
C HIS A 75 0.75 5.25 7.89
N ALA A 76 0.69 6.55 8.12
CA ALA A 76 1.87 7.41 8.09
C ALA A 76 2.64 7.28 9.40
N ALA A 77 3.88 6.80 9.33
CA ALA A 77 4.77 6.77 10.48
C ALA A 77 5.12 8.20 10.93
N VAL A 78 5.04 8.43 12.23
CA VAL A 78 5.48 9.68 12.89
C VAL A 78 6.75 9.42 13.69
N GLU A 79 7.45 10.48 14.06
CA GLU A 79 8.60 10.35 14.97
C GLU A 79 8.11 9.95 16.36
N ALA A 80 8.35 8.69 16.73
CA ALA A 80 7.86 8.09 17.97
C ALA A 80 8.80 6.96 18.42
N SER A 81 8.72 6.59 19.70
CA SER A 81 9.40 5.39 20.20
C SER A 81 8.80 4.12 19.58
N ALA A 82 9.50 2.99 19.63
CA ALA A 82 8.98 1.73 19.09
C ALA A 82 7.63 1.34 19.74
N ALA A 83 7.52 1.46 21.07
CA ALA A 83 6.29 1.16 21.80
C ALA A 83 5.15 2.10 21.41
N GLU A 84 5.45 3.38 21.24
CA GLU A 84 4.47 4.38 20.82
C GLU A 84 4.00 4.16 19.38
N SER A 85 4.91 3.81 18.46
CA SER A 85 4.57 3.46 17.08
C SER A 85 3.64 2.24 17.01
N LEU A 86 3.88 1.22 17.83
CA LEU A 86 2.99 0.04 17.90
C LEU A 86 1.60 0.39 18.43
N ARG A 87 1.52 1.25 19.46
CA ARG A 87 0.25 1.77 19.99
C ARG A 87 -0.52 2.56 18.93
N LEU A 88 0.14 3.48 18.24
CA LEU A 88 -0.45 4.30 17.18
C LEU A 88 -0.91 3.46 15.99
N LEU A 89 -0.18 2.42 15.63
CA LEU A 89 -0.58 1.47 14.59
C LEU A 89 -1.87 0.73 14.99
N GLY A 90 -1.94 0.20 16.22
CA GLY A 90 -3.14 -0.45 16.74
C GLY A 90 -4.38 0.45 16.72
N GLU A 91 -4.22 1.71 17.11
CA GLU A 91 -5.29 2.71 17.04
C GLU A 91 -5.71 3.03 15.60
N ALA A 92 -4.77 3.07 14.67
CA ALA A 92 -5.07 3.27 13.26
C ALA A 92 -5.85 2.08 12.68
N VAL A 93 -5.44 0.84 12.99
CA VAL A 93 -6.13 -0.38 12.52
C VAL A 93 -7.57 -0.41 13.05
N ALA A 94 -7.78 -0.17 14.35
CA ALA A 94 -9.12 -0.20 14.91
C ALA A 94 -10.04 0.88 14.36
N ARG A 95 -9.53 2.09 14.11
CA ARG A 95 -10.29 3.15 13.44
C ARG A 95 -10.67 2.75 12.02
N TYR A 96 -9.75 2.10 11.30
CA TYR A 96 -9.97 1.66 9.93
C TYR A 96 -11.00 0.51 9.84
N THR A 97 -10.97 -0.44 10.77
CA THR A 97 -11.90 -1.58 10.78
C THR A 97 -13.23 -1.30 11.50
N GLY A 98 -13.31 -0.22 12.29
CA GLY A 98 -14.44 0.03 13.18
C GLY A 98 -14.53 -0.96 14.34
N ALA A 99 -13.43 -1.66 14.67
CA ALA A 99 -13.42 -2.67 15.72
C ALA A 99 -13.70 -2.07 17.11
N ALA A 100 -14.51 -2.78 17.91
CA ALA A 100 -14.81 -2.39 19.28
C ALA A 100 -13.60 -2.49 20.22
N SER A 101 -12.59 -3.28 19.85
CA SER A 101 -11.34 -3.45 20.58
C SER A 101 -10.16 -3.01 19.73
N LEU A 102 -9.21 -2.32 20.36
CA LEU A 102 -7.96 -1.89 19.76
C LEU A 102 -6.96 -3.05 19.76
N PRO A 103 -6.38 -3.44 18.61
CA PRO A 103 -5.19 -4.29 18.59
C PRO A 103 -4.06 -3.62 19.41
N ARG A 104 -3.33 -4.42 20.19
CA ARG A 104 -2.21 -3.95 21.03
C ARG A 104 -0.97 -4.82 20.80
N PRO A 105 -0.36 -4.75 19.61
CA PRO A 105 0.85 -5.52 19.34
C PRO A 105 1.98 -5.06 20.28
N ALA A 106 2.59 -6.01 20.99
CA ALA A 106 3.75 -5.75 21.84
C ALA A 106 5.06 -5.76 21.04
N THR A 107 5.04 -6.37 19.85
CA THR A 107 6.18 -6.51 18.95
C THR A 107 5.83 -6.14 17.52
N TRP A 108 6.83 -5.82 16.70
CA TRP A 108 6.61 -5.63 15.26
C TRP A 108 6.19 -6.91 14.54
N HIS A 109 6.50 -8.08 15.10
CA HIS A 109 6.02 -9.35 14.55
C HIS A 109 4.50 -9.44 14.68
N GLU A 110 3.97 -9.23 15.89
CA GLU A 110 2.52 -9.17 16.14
C GLU A 110 1.84 -8.06 15.33
N ALA A 111 2.52 -6.92 15.12
CA ALA A 111 2.01 -5.86 14.28
C ALA A 111 1.84 -6.30 12.82
N LEU A 112 2.77 -7.09 12.28
CA LEU A 112 2.67 -7.65 10.93
C LEU A 112 1.56 -8.70 10.84
N GLU A 113 1.38 -9.54 11.85
CA GLU A 113 0.26 -10.49 11.91
C GLU A 113 -1.08 -9.76 11.85
N VAL A 114 -1.27 -8.69 12.64
CA VAL A 114 -2.48 -7.84 12.58
C VAL A 114 -2.72 -7.28 11.18
N LEU A 115 -1.65 -6.84 10.48
CA LEU A 115 -1.77 -6.31 9.12
C LEU A 115 -2.08 -7.40 8.08
N PHE A 116 -1.59 -8.62 8.26
CA PHE A 116 -1.91 -9.75 7.39
C PHE A 116 -3.35 -10.23 7.59
N ASP A 117 -3.82 -10.30 8.83
CA ASP A 117 -5.21 -10.63 9.14
C ASP A 117 -6.17 -9.59 8.53
N LEU A 118 -5.84 -8.30 8.66
CA LEU A 118 -6.59 -7.21 8.03
C LEU A 118 -6.71 -7.38 6.51
N ALA A 119 -5.62 -7.81 5.85
CA ALA A 119 -5.61 -8.05 4.42
C ALA A 119 -6.37 -9.33 4.02
N ALA A 120 -6.39 -10.35 4.88
CA ALA A 120 -7.09 -11.61 4.62
C ALA A 120 -8.61 -11.48 4.76
N GLU A 121 -9.09 -10.66 5.71
CA GLU A 121 -10.53 -10.39 5.91
C GLU A 121 -11.15 -9.58 4.77
N ARG A 122 -10.33 -8.91 3.95
CA ARG A 122 -10.77 -8.16 2.78
C ARG A 122 -10.23 -8.78 1.49
N PRO A 123 -11.02 -9.67 0.84
CA PRO A 123 -10.78 -10.04 -0.55
C PRO A 123 -10.64 -8.78 -1.40
N GLY A 124 -9.42 -8.49 -1.85
CA GLY A 124 -9.21 -7.51 -2.91
C GLY A 124 -10.04 -7.90 -4.15
N PRO A 125 -10.32 -6.96 -5.07
CA PRO A 125 -11.11 -7.23 -6.26
C PRO A 125 -10.41 -8.25 -7.19
N GLY A 126 -10.66 -9.53 -6.95
CA GLY A 126 -10.05 -10.67 -7.66
C GLY A 126 -9.83 -11.94 -6.82
N HIS A 127 -9.94 -11.88 -5.48
CA HIS A 127 -9.87 -13.10 -4.66
C HIS A 127 -11.17 -13.90 -4.80
N SER A 128 -11.13 -14.97 -5.60
CA SER A 128 -12.11 -16.04 -5.54
C SER A 128 -11.83 -16.91 -4.31
N PRO A 129 -12.78 -17.14 -3.40
CA PRO A 129 -12.58 -18.02 -2.25
C PRO A 129 -12.47 -19.46 -2.74
N VAL A 130 -11.26 -20.04 -2.66
CA VAL A 130 -11.09 -21.48 -2.75
C VAL A 130 -11.80 -22.10 -1.56
N GLY A 131 -12.88 -22.81 -1.86
CA GLY A 131 -13.72 -23.51 -0.89
C GLY A 131 -12.92 -24.49 -0.04
N ARG A 132 -13.34 -24.60 1.22
CA ARG A 132 -12.93 -25.67 2.14
C ARG A 132 -13.44 -27.03 1.66
#